data_AF-A0A2D6EVM8-F1
#
_entry.id   AF-A0A2D6EVM8-F1
#
_cell.length_a   1.000
_cell.length_b   1.000
_cell.length_c   1.000
_cell.angle_alpha   90.00
_cell.angle_beta   90.00
_cell.angle_gamma   90.00
#
_symmetry.space_group_name_H-M   'P 1'
#
loop_
_entity.id
_entity.type
_entity.pdbx_description
1 polymer ?
#
loop_
_entity_poly.entity_id
_entity_poly.type
_entity_poly.pdbx_seq_one_letter_code
_entity_poly.pdbx_strand_id
1 'polypeptide(L)'
;MRRVLVAIAVLALITLIACGKPPEPEPQPPAPTQPVVVNVTETVKADPCKDVSCGKNEECREGTCFCAGEFKECGGACVPTSNCCTKDDCGVQESCIEGGCKQTEFCDYLQEYNEEEKKCECKRGTRFCFDQQKCVDVQSCCDIADCNPLGGFDRFCTQTRFRLDLCLKFEGGEHCRKAIMGERNQYSFGGKDYDLYITSLHEGAVADLSVGNFNESLNFTSVRVNESAYKGGVTINNYGGEIFGGTCKED
;
A
#
# COMPACT_ATOMS: atom_id res chain seq x y z
N MET A 1 -50.27 -10.29 -20.34
CA MET A 1 -49.58 -8.99 -20.22
C MET A 1 -48.16 -9.14 -20.76
N ARG A 2 -48.00 -9.01 -22.09
CA ARG A 2 -46.81 -9.49 -22.82
C ARG A 2 -46.35 -8.50 -23.91
N ARG A 3 -46.54 -7.19 -23.67
CA ARG A 3 -46.30 -6.13 -24.65
C ARG A 3 -45.80 -4.83 -23.99
N VAL A 4 -44.70 -4.89 -23.23
CA VAL A 4 -43.95 -3.70 -22.77
C VAL A 4 -42.44 -4.05 -22.69
N LEU A 5 -41.91 -4.69 -23.73
CA LEU A 5 -40.52 -5.19 -23.78
C LEU A 5 -39.91 -4.98 -25.18
N VAL A 6 -39.84 -3.75 -25.69
CA VAL A 6 -39.04 -3.45 -26.92
C VAL A 6 -38.41 -2.04 -26.94
N ALA A 7 -38.74 -1.11 -26.03
CA ALA A 7 -38.38 0.31 -26.22
C ALA A 7 -37.18 0.84 -25.40
N ILE A 8 -36.32 -0.02 -24.82
CA ILE A 8 -35.11 0.42 -24.09
C ILE A 8 -33.89 -0.42 -24.50
N ALA A 9 -33.66 -0.53 -25.81
CA ALA A 9 -32.49 -1.21 -26.38
C ALA A 9 -31.78 -0.38 -27.47
N VAL A 10 -32.07 0.93 -27.57
CA VAL A 10 -31.53 1.80 -28.64
C VAL A 10 -30.78 3.03 -28.10
N LEU A 11 -30.57 3.12 -26.78
CA LEU A 11 -29.85 4.27 -26.16
C LEU A 11 -28.46 3.92 -25.60
N ALA A 12 -27.81 2.87 -26.13
CA ALA A 12 -26.51 2.39 -25.64
C ALA A 12 -25.49 2.13 -26.77
N LEU A 13 -25.49 2.94 -27.84
CA LEU A 13 -24.54 2.74 -28.96
C LEU A 13 -23.99 4.01 -29.61
N ILE A 14 -23.91 5.13 -28.87
CA ILE A 14 -23.33 6.38 -29.39
C ILE A 14 -22.51 7.09 -28.30
N THR A 15 -21.29 6.63 -28.00
CA THR A 15 -20.21 7.46 -27.37
C THR A 15 -18.83 6.76 -27.38
N LEU A 16 -18.43 6.15 -28.51
CA LEU A 16 -17.02 5.79 -28.73
C LEU A 16 -16.57 6.27 -30.10
N ILE A 17 -16.41 7.58 -30.23
CA ILE A 17 -15.53 8.18 -31.23
C ILE A 17 -14.52 9.01 -30.45
N ALA A 18 -13.56 8.31 -29.83
CA ALA A 18 -12.33 8.96 -29.40
C ALA A 18 -11.49 9.16 -30.65
N CYS A 19 -11.40 10.41 -31.11
CA CYS A 19 -10.56 10.83 -32.21
C CYS A 19 -9.10 10.47 -31.92
N GLY A 20 -8.63 9.35 -32.47
CA GLY A 20 -7.20 9.07 -32.57
C GLY A 20 -6.57 10.14 -33.46
N LYS A 21 -5.75 11.01 -32.86
CA LYS A 21 -4.92 11.98 -33.58
C LYS A 21 -4.08 11.19 -34.59
N PRO A 22 -4.05 11.56 -35.88
CA PRO A 22 -3.19 10.92 -36.86
C PRO A 22 -1.74 10.95 -36.37
N PRO A 23 -0.95 9.88 -36.56
CA PRO A 23 0.46 9.88 -36.20
C PRO A 23 1.14 11.04 -36.92
N GLU A 24 1.77 11.90 -36.13
CA GLU A 24 2.55 13.04 -36.61
C GLU A 24 3.68 12.49 -37.49
N PRO A 25 3.89 13.01 -38.72
CA PRO A 25 4.96 12.54 -39.58
C PRO A 25 6.30 12.72 -38.88
N GLU A 26 7.08 11.65 -38.81
CA GLU A 26 8.40 11.67 -38.20
C GLU A 26 9.26 12.77 -38.84
N PRO A 27 9.93 13.62 -38.03
CA PRO A 27 10.86 14.61 -38.52
C PRO A 27 11.92 13.94 -39.38
N GLN A 28 12.07 14.41 -40.63
CA GLN A 28 13.13 13.93 -41.51
C GLN A 28 14.50 14.11 -40.82
N PRO A 29 15.39 13.11 -40.90
CA PRO A 29 16.75 13.25 -40.41
C PRO A 29 17.40 14.50 -41.02
N PRO A 30 18.02 15.38 -40.21
CA PRO A 30 18.71 16.54 -40.74
C PRO A 30 19.80 16.08 -41.72
N ALA A 31 19.91 16.81 -42.83
CA ALA A 31 20.90 16.56 -43.86
C ALA A 31 22.30 16.44 -43.24
N PRO A 32 23.18 15.55 -43.76
CA PRO A 32 24.53 15.38 -43.24
C PRO A 32 25.29 16.69 -43.41
N THR A 33 25.50 17.38 -42.30
CA THR A 33 26.31 18.59 -42.21
C THR A 33 27.75 18.21 -42.50
N GLN A 34 28.35 18.86 -43.50
CA GLN A 34 29.75 18.69 -43.83
C GLN A 34 30.63 19.06 -42.64
N PRO A 35 31.75 18.35 -42.40
CA PRO A 35 32.63 18.64 -41.29
C PRO A 35 33.27 20.02 -41.49
N VAL A 36 32.84 20.99 -40.69
CA VAL A 36 33.55 22.24 -40.49
C VAL A 36 34.78 21.91 -39.64
N VAL A 37 35.96 22.02 -40.24
CA VAL A 37 37.25 21.94 -39.55
C VAL A 37 37.36 23.18 -38.66
N VAL A 38 36.84 23.06 -37.44
CA VAL A 38 37.10 24.03 -36.37
C VAL A 38 38.49 23.72 -35.85
N ASN A 39 39.44 24.62 -36.11
CA ASN A 39 40.72 24.62 -35.40
C ASN A 39 40.43 24.83 -33.91
N VAL A 40 40.34 23.73 -33.16
CA VAL A 40 40.27 23.72 -31.71
C VAL A 40 41.64 24.14 -31.22
N THR A 41 41.77 25.42 -30.88
CA THR A 41 42.79 25.86 -29.92
C THR A 41 42.52 25.03 -28.66
N GLU A 42 43.41 24.10 -28.34
CA GLU A 42 43.37 23.31 -27.10
C GLU A 42 43.41 24.27 -25.91
N THR A 43 42.23 24.73 -25.48
CA THR A 43 42.03 25.12 -24.09
C THR A 43 42.24 23.84 -23.31
N VAL A 44 43.39 23.77 -22.62
CA VAL A 44 43.67 22.77 -21.60
C VAL A 44 42.46 22.76 -20.67
N LYS A 45 41.54 21.81 -20.89
CA LYS A 45 40.31 21.69 -20.13
C LYS A 45 40.78 21.31 -18.73
N ALA A 46 40.83 22.31 -17.85
CA ALA A 46 41.24 22.11 -16.47
C ALA A 46 40.37 20.97 -15.92
N ASP A 47 41.01 19.94 -15.38
CA ASP A 47 40.30 18.84 -14.74
C ASP A 47 39.49 19.43 -13.58
N PRO A 48 38.14 19.43 -13.67
CA PRO A 48 37.30 20.06 -12.67
C PRO A 48 37.39 19.35 -11.30
N CYS A 49 37.99 18.16 -11.24
CA CYS A 49 38.16 17.37 -10.04
C CYS A 49 39.56 17.46 -9.42
N LYS A 50 40.48 18.21 -10.04
CA LYS A 50 41.89 18.25 -9.62
C LYS A 50 42.11 18.72 -8.17
N ASP A 51 41.26 19.61 -7.68
CA ASP A 51 41.33 20.19 -6.33
C ASP A 51 40.08 19.87 -5.49
N VAL A 52 39.28 18.87 -5.90
CA VAL A 52 38.09 18.42 -5.18
C VAL A 52 38.41 17.16 -4.38
N SER A 53 38.32 17.25 -3.06
CA SER A 53 38.45 16.10 -2.17
C SER A 53 37.07 15.59 -1.78
N CYS A 54 36.68 14.44 -2.32
CA CYS A 54 35.42 13.79 -1.96
C CYS A 54 35.54 12.94 -0.69
N GLY A 55 34.40 12.72 -0.04
CA GLY A 55 34.26 11.91 1.16
C GLY A 55 34.40 10.41 0.90
N LYS A 56 34.10 9.62 1.94
CA LYS A 56 34.18 8.16 1.87
C LYS A 56 33.10 7.62 0.92
N ASN A 57 33.49 6.74 -0.01
CA ASN A 57 32.62 6.15 -1.03
C ASN A 57 32.02 7.17 -2.02
N GLU A 58 32.65 8.33 -2.15
CA GLU A 58 32.30 9.34 -3.13
C GLU A 58 33.34 9.40 -4.25
N GLU A 59 32.90 9.83 -5.43
CA GLU A 59 33.77 10.13 -6.56
C GLU A 59 33.43 11.51 -7.13
N CYS A 60 34.47 12.22 -7.57
CA CYS A 60 34.28 13.52 -8.20
C CYS A 60 33.86 13.35 -9.65
N ARG A 61 32.78 14.03 -10.03
CA ARG A 61 32.34 14.19 -11.42
C ARG A 61 32.04 15.67 -11.65
N GLU A 62 32.70 16.27 -12.62
CA GLU A 62 32.50 17.69 -12.99
C GLU A 62 32.68 18.67 -11.82
N GLY A 63 33.60 18.38 -10.90
CA GLY A 63 33.88 19.23 -9.73
C GLY A 63 32.89 19.09 -8.58
N THR A 64 31.98 18.12 -8.65
CA THR A 64 31.02 17.79 -7.58
C THR A 64 31.20 16.33 -7.15
N CYS A 65 31.07 16.06 -5.85
CA CYS A 65 31.18 14.71 -5.31
C CYS A 65 29.82 14.00 -5.35
N PHE A 66 29.82 12.75 -5.81
CA PHE A 66 28.65 11.88 -5.85
C PHE A 66 28.98 10.54 -5.23
N CYS A 67 28.00 9.82 -4.69
CA CYS A 67 28.20 8.44 -4.27
C CYS A 67 28.66 7.58 -5.44
N ALA A 68 29.78 6.87 -5.26
CA ALA A 68 30.36 6.04 -6.29
C ALA A 68 29.54 4.75 -6.47
N GLY A 69 29.42 4.25 -7.71
CA GLY A 69 28.96 2.89 -8.03
C GLY A 69 27.76 2.37 -7.23
N GLU A 70 28.00 1.33 -6.40
CA GLU A 70 27.01 0.60 -5.59
C GLU A 70 26.64 1.32 -4.27
N PHE A 71 26.80 2.64 -4.21
CA PHE A 71 26.46 3.45 -3.03
C PHE A 71 25.35 4.45 -3.37
N LYS A 72 24.48 4.71 -2.39
CA LYS A 72 23.44 5.74 -2.45
C LYS A 72 23.61 6.75 -1.32
N GLU A 73 23.08 7.94 -1.52
CA GLU A 73 23.10 9.00 -0.52
C GLU A 73 21.99 8.76 0.52
N CYS A 74 22.38 8.65 1.79
CA CYS A 74 21.47 8.62 2.94
C CYS A 74 21.92 9.69 3.95
N GLY A 75 21.11 10.75 4.13
CA GLY A 75 21.40 11.78 5.15
C GLY A 75 22.75 12.49 4.98
N GLY A 76 23.22 12.65 3.74
CA GLY A 76 24.51 13.27 3.42
C GLY A 76 25.73 12.35 3.53
N ALA A 77 25.52 11.03 3.63
CA ALA A 77 26.59 10.03 3.58
C ALA A 77 26.31 8.97 2.51
N CYS A 78 27.37 8.49 1.85
CA CYS A 78 27.27 7.40 0.87
C CYS A 78 27.33 6.02 1.55
N VAL A 79 26.20 5.33 1.56
CA VAL A 79 26.05 3.98 2.11
C VAL A 79 25.81 2.96 0.99
N PRO A 80 26.10 1.66 1.18
CA PRO A 80 25.81 0.65 0.17
C PRO A 80 24.34 0.69 -0.27
N THR A 81 24.06 0.52 -1.57
CA THR A 81 22.68 0.53 -2.10
C THR A 81 21.79 -0.53 -1.46
N SER A 82 22.38 -1.64 -0.99
CA SER A 82 21.69 -2.69 -0.23
C SER A 82 21.20 -2.25 1.15
N ASN A 83 21.74 -1.16 1.69
CA ASN A 83 21.37 -0.66 3.00
C ASN A 83 20.13 0.23 2.91
N CYS A 84 19.31 0.24 3.94
CA CYS A 84 18.23 1.20 4.08
C CYS A 84 18.74 2.57 4.56
N CYS A 85 18.07 3.65 4.17
CA CYS A 85 18.26 5.00 4.72
C CYS A 85 17.18 5.32 5.75
N THR A 86 15.93 5.00 5.41
CA THR A 86 14.73 5.27 6.20
C THR A 86 13.87 4.01 6.27
N LYS A 87 12.80 4.07 7.07
CA LYS A 87 11.79 3.01 7.12
C LYS A 87 11.17 2.71 5.75
N ASP A 88 11.11 3.71 4.86
CA ASP A 88 10.49 3.56 3.53
C ASP A 88 11.33 2.71 2.57
N ASP A 89 12.63 2.55 2.83
CA ASP A 89 13.50 1.63 2.09
C ASP A 89 13.27 0.16 2.47
N CYS A 90 12.54 -0.09 3.55
CA CYS A 90 12.36 -1.42 4.11
C CYS A 90 10.98 -2.02 3.78
N GLY A 91 10.90 -3.34 3.91
CA GLY A 91 9.67 -4.09 3.74
C GLY A 91 8.62 -3.74 4.79
N VAL A 92 7.51 -4.46 4.75
CA VAL A 92 6.47 -4.31 5.79
C VAL A 92 7.01 -4.76 7.14
N GLN A 93 6.70 -3.97 8.18
CA GLN A 93 7.15 -4.24 9.55
C GLN A 93 8.67 -4.36 9.68
N GLU A 94 9.40 -3.66 8.84
CA GLU A 94 10.83 -3.50 8.99
C GLU A 94 11.13 -2.03 9.26
N SER A 95 12.03 -1.79 10.20
CA SER A 95 12.63 -0.47 10.40
C SER A 95 14.06 -0.52 9.92
N CYS A 96 14.52 0.60 9.39
CA CYS A 96 15.93 0.74 9.09
C CYS A 96 16.72 0.94 10.38
N ILE A 97 17.44 -0.10 10.79
CA ILE A 97 18.27 -0.09 12.00
C ILE A 97 19.69 -0.41 11.58
N GLU A 98 20.60 0.55 11.77
CA GLU A 98 22.03 0.42 11.42
C GLU A 98 22.27 0.08 9.93
N GLY A 99 21.41 0.59 9.05
CA GLY A 99 21.48 0.33 7.61
C GLY A 99 20.94 -1.03 7.17
N GLY A 100 20.44 -1.85 8.10
CA GLY A 100 19.72 -3.09 7.79
C GLY A 100 18.23 -2.96 8.06
N CYS A 101 17.40 -3.55 7.22
CA CYS A 101 15.98 -3.72 7.52
C CYS A 101 15.82 -4.81 8.57
N LYS A 102 15.36 -4.42 9.76
CA LYS A 102 15.12 -5.34 10.88
C LYS A 102 13.63 -5.41 11.16
N GLN A 103 13.13 -6.61 11.35
CA GLN A 103 11.74 -6.84 11.70
C GLN A 103 11.41 -6.15 13.04
N THR A 104 10.38 -5.31 13.04
CA THR A 104 9.80 -4.71 14.23
C THR A 104 8.59 -5.50 14.68
N GLU A 105 8.21 -5.38 15.96
CA GLU A 105 6.94 -5.94 16.43
C GLU A 105 5.77 -5.39 15.61
N PHE A 106 4.77 -6.25 15.41
CA PHE A 106 3.52 -5.90 14.74
C PHE A 106 2.64 -5.15 15.73
N CYS A 107 2.38 -3.88 15.45
CA CYS A 107 1.34 -3.15 16.15
C CYS A 107 0.03 -3.29 15.40
N ASP A 108 -1.04 -3.57 16.17
CA ASP A 108 -2.38 -3.66 15.61
C ASP A 108 -2.79 -2.32 14.99
N TYR A 109 -3.86 -2.34 14.20
CA TYR A 109 -4.42 -1.13 13.62
C TYR A 109 -4.71 -0.04 14.67
N LEU A 110 -4.36 1.23 14.37
CA LEU A 110 -4.37 2.37 15.29
C LEU A 110 -3.40 2.27 16.47
N GLN A 111 -2.41 1.38 16.40
CA GLN A 111 -1.28 1.39 17.33
C GLN A 111 0.00 1.92 16.67
N GLU A 112 0.89 2.43 17.50
CA GLU A 112 2.26 2.79 17.16
C GLU A 112 3.23 2.14 18.15
N TYR A 113 4.40 1.75 17.67
CA TYR A 113 5.41 1.13 18.52
C TYR A 113 6.11 2.21 19.35
N ASN A 114 6.01 2.11 20.67
CA ASN A 114 6.74 2.95 21.59
C ASN A 114 8.13 2.34 21.84
N GLU A 115 9.16 2.97 21.28
CA GLU A 115 10.55 2.50 21.41
C GLU A 115 11.11 2.59 22.83
N GLU A 116 10.62 3.50 23.67
CA GLU A 116 11.09 3.65 25.06
C GLU A 116 10.54 2.53 25.93
N GLU A 117 9.26 2.20 25.74
CA GLU A 117 8.56 1.18 26.52
C GLU A 117 8.61 -0.22 25.91
N LYS A 118 9.12 -0.34 24.68
CA LYS A 118 9.20 -1.60 23.92
C LYS A 118 7.85 -2.33 23.83
N LYS A 119 6.80 -1.59 23.50
CA LYS A 119 5.43 -2.12 23.34
C LYS A 119 4.62 -1.28 22.34
N CYS A 120 3.56 -1.86 21.80
CA CYS A 120 2.60 -1.13 20.98
C CYS A 120 1.60 -0.36 21.84
N GLU A 121 1.35 0.90 21.49
CA GLU A 121 0.41 1.79 22.17
C GLU A 121 -0.57 2.40 21.19
N CYS A 122 -1.77 2.77 21.65
CA CYS A 122 -2.73 3.46 20.80
C CYS A 122 -2.16 4.81 20.32
N LYS A 123 -2.29 5.09 19.03
CA LYS A 123 -1.85 6.34 18.41
C LYS A 123 -2.50 7.55 19.06
N ARG A 124 -1.82 8.69 18.98
CA ARG A 124 -2.42 9.98 19.36
C ARG A 124 -3.79 10.20 18.69
N GLY A 125 -4.79 10.57 19.49
CA GLY A 125 -6.17 10.75 19.02
C GLY A 125 -7.02 9.47 19.08
N THR A 126 -6.45 8.38 19.58
CA THR A 126 -7.15 7.11 19.80
C THR A 126 -7.01 6.68 21.27
N ARG A 127 -7.82 5.73 21.71
CA ARG A 127 -7.78 5.15 23.06
C ARG A 127 -7.99 3.64 22.99
N PHE A 128 -7.45 2.91 23.97
CA PHE A 128 -7.72 1.48 24.08
C PHE A 128 -9.13 1.26 24.62
N CYS A 129 -9.94 0.51 23.88
CA CYS A 129 -11.25 0.09 24.30
C CYS A 129 -11.20 -1.34 24.83
N PHE A 130 -11.37 -1.51 26.14
CA PHE A 130 -11.33 -2.82 26.79
C PHE A 130 -12.46 -3.75 26.33
N ASP A 131 -13.67 -3.23 26.13
CA ASP A 131 -14.81 -4.05 25.70
C ASP A 131 -14.66 -4.57 24.28
N GLN A 132 -13.93 -3.85 23.43
CA GLN A 132 -13.65 -4.24 22.05
C GLN A 132 -12.24 -4.81 21.84
N GLN A 133 -11.41 -4.83 22.89
CA GLN A 133 -10.02 -5.30 22.91
C GLN A 133 -9.17 -4.72 21.77
N LYS A 134 -9.32 -3.42 21.47
CA LYS A 134 -8.60 -2.75 20.39
C LYS A 134 -8.51 -1.24 20.61
N CYS A 135 -7.61 -0.57 19.90
CA CYS A 135 -7.61 0.89 19.83
C CYS A 135 -8.76 1.39 18.95
N VAL A 136 -9.47 2.42 19.41
CA VAL A 136 -10.56 3.10 18.71
C VAL A 136 -10.35 4.61 18.76
N ASP A 137 -10.93 5.36 17.82
CA ASP A 137 -10.90 6.82 17.86
C ASP A 137 -11.51 7.34 19.18
N VAL A 138 -10.98 8.43 19.75
CA VAL A 138 -11.50 8.99 21.01
C VAL A 138 -12.97 9.40 20.93
N GLN A 139 -13.49 9.69 19.74
CA GLN A 139 -14.91 10.00 19.50
C GLN A 139 -15.76 8.75 19.28
N SER A 140 -15.14 7.58 19.09
CA SER A 140 -15.87 6.32 18.96
C SER A 140 -16.34 5.83 20.32
N CYS A 141 -17.56 5.28 20.37
CA CYS A 141 -18.02 4.54 21.54
C CYS A 141 -17.20 3.24 21.69
N CYS A 142 -16.86 2.92 22.93
CA CYS A 142 -16.26 1.67 23.35
C CYS A 142 -17.33 0.70 23.82
N ASP A 143 -18.25 1.20 24.65
CA ASP A 143 -19.26 0.42 25.35
C ASP A 143 -20.62 1.15 25.40
N ILE A 144 -21.59 0.59 26.12
CA ILE A 144 -22.91 1.18 26.29
C ILE A 144 -22.91 2.45 27.16
N ALA A 145 -21.95 2.61 28.08
CA ALA A 145 -21.86 3.77 28.96
C ALA A 145 -21.44 5.02 28.18
N ASP A 146 -20.57 4.87 27.18
CA ASP A 146 -20.22 5.95 26.25
C ASP A 146 -21.44 6.50 25.50
N CYS A 147 -22.43 5.65 25.22
CA CYS A 147 -23.63 6.04 24.51
C CYS A 147 -24.74 6.61 25.39
N ASN A 148 -24.71 6.32 26.70
CA ASN A 148 -25.75 6.69 27.65
C ASN A 148 -25.12 7.32 28.92
N PRO A 149 -24.46 8.50 28.80
CA PRO A 149 -23.65 9.06 29.89
C PRO A 149 -24.47 9.48 31.13
N LEU A 150 -25.79 9.65 30.97
CA LEU A 150 -26.72 9.99 32.06
C LEU A 150 -27.47 8.75 32.60
N GLY A 151 -27.09 7.54 32.16
CA GLY A 151 -27.86 6.32 32.34
C GLY A 151 -28.94 6.15 31.27
N GLY A 152 -29.38 4.92 31.04
CA GLY A 152 -30.33 4.56 29.98
C GLY A 152 -29.91 3.31 29.21
N PHE A 153 -30.80 2.83 28.34
CA PHE A 153 -30.59 1.70 27.44
C PHE A 153 -31.18 1.97 26.04
N ASP A 154 -31.50 3.22 25.75
CA ASP A 154 -32.09 3.64 24.48
C ASP A 154 -31.09 3.64 23.33
N ARG A 155 -29.79 3.63 23.65
CA ARG A 155 -28.72 3.56 22.66
C ARG A 155 -27.73 2.45 22.97
N PHE A 156 -27.21 1.80 21.93
CA PHE A 156 -26.14 0.83 22.04
C PHE A 156 -24.93 1.25 21.20
N CYS A 157 -23.75 0.83 21.65
CA CYS A 157 -22.53 1.03 20.89
C CYS A 157 -22.40 -0.03 19.80
N THR A 158 -22.27 0.41 18.55
CA THR A 158 -21.88 -0.48 17.46
C THR A 158 -20.39 -0.78 17.53
N GLN A 159 -20.01 -2.05 17.52
CA GLN A 159 -18.59 -2.43 17.54
C GLN A 159 -17.85 -1.87 16.32
N THR A 160 -16.66 -1.34 16.56
CA THR A 160 -15.73 -0.94 15.50
C THR A 160 -15.24 -2.17 14.75
N ARG A 161 -15.51 -2.20 13.45
CA ARG A 161 -15.14 -3.27 12.52
C ARG A 161 -14.33 -2.71 11.36
N PHE A 162 -13.47 -3.56 10.83
CA PHE A 162 -12.65 -3.27 9.66
C PHE A 162 -13.19 -4.04 8.48
N ARG A 163 -13.28 -3.35 7.34
CA ARG A 163 -13.69 -3.91 6.06
C ARG A 163 -12.61 -3.65 5.04
N LEU A 164 -12.16 -4.69 4.36
CA LEU A 164 -11.19 -4.60 3.27
C LEU A 164 -11.89 -4.88 1.94
N ASP A 165 -11.50 -4.18 0.88
CA ASP A 165 -11.94 -4.49 -0.47
C ASP A 165 -10.92 -5.43 -1.12
N LEU A 166 -11.27 -6.72 -1.17
CA LEU A 166 -10.36 -7.78 -1.61
C LEU A 166 -10.87 -8.42 -2.89
N CYS A 167 -9.99 -8.58 -3.87
CA CYS A 167 -10.25 -9.40 -5.05
C CYS A 167 -9.35 -10.63 -5.07
N LEU A 168 -9.96 -11.79 -5.20
CA LEU A 168 -9.25 -13.05 -5.37
C LEU A 168 -9.24 -13.38 -6.86
N LYS A 169 -8.05 -13.58 -7.40
CA LYS A 169 -7.83 -13.96 -8.79
C LYS A 169 -7.25 -15.36 -8.87
N PHE A 170 -7.92 -16.19 -9.66
CA PHE A 170 -7.55 -17.57 -9.99
C PHE A 170 -7.42 -17.72 -11.50
N GLU A 171 -7.02 -18.89 -11.99
CA GLU A 171 -6.87 -19.16 -13.44
C GLU A 171 -8.14 -18.90 -14.27
N GLY A 172 -9.32 -18.91 -13.67
CA GLY A 172 -10.58 -18.69 -14.40
C GLY A 172 -11.27 -17.34 -14.17
N GLY A 173 -10.67 -16.41 -13.43
CA GLY A 173 -11.26 -15.09 -13.22
C GLY A 173 -10.85 -14.39 -11.93
N GLU A 174 -11.38 -13.18 -11.74
CA GLU A 174 -11.20 -12.36 -10.55
C GLU A 174 -12.56 -12.09 -9.90
N HIS A 175 -12.64 -12.24 -8.58
CA HIS A 175 -13.85 -12.02 -7.79
C HIS A 175 -13.55 -11.09 -6.62
N CYS A 176 -14.20 -9.93 -6.64
CA CYS A 176 -14.06 -8.89 -5.64
C CYS A 176 -15.19 -8.93 -4.61
N ARG A 177 -14.85 -8.83 -3.33
CA ARG A 177 -15.83 -8.57 -2.26
C ARG A 177 -15.21 -7.73 -1.14
N LYS A 178 -16.11 -7.07 -0.43
CA LYS A 178 -15.79 -6.44 0.84
C LYS A 178 -15.75 -7.49 1.94
N ALA A 179 -14.57 -7.76 2.47
CA ALA A 179 -14.34 -8.72 3.54
C ALA A 179 -14.33 -8.02 4.90
N ILE A 180 -15.10 -8.53 5.87
CA ILE A 180 -15.16 -7.97 7.24
C ILE A 180 -14.26 -8.79 8.16
N MET A 181 -13.45 -8.10 8.97
CA MET A 181 -12.56 -8.73 9.93
C MET A 181 -13.35 -9.47 11.02
N GLY A 182 -12.91 -10.68 11.34
CA GLY A 182 -13.61 -11.58 12.27
C GLY A 182 -14.79 -12.34 11.66
N GLU A 183 -15.09 -12.12 10.37
CA GLU A 183 -16.15 -12.84 9.65
C GLU A 183 -15.56 -13.79 8.60
N ARG A 184 -16.26 -14.89 8.34
CA ARG A 184 -15.94 -15.77 7.19
C ARG A 184 -16.57 -15.19 5.94
N ASN A 185 -15.74 -14.92 4.94
CA ASN A 185 -16.15 -14.37 3.67
C ASN A 185 -16.05 -15.47 2.62
N GLN A 186 -17.18 -16.06 2.23
CA GLN A 186 -17.22 -17.18 1.29
C GLN A 186 -17.12 -16.72 -0.17
N TYR A 187 -16.27 -17.39 -0.93
CA TYR A 187 -16.07 -17.23 -2.37
C TYR A 187 -16.30 -18.57 -3.07
N SER A 188 -17.20 -18.59 -4.05
CA SER A 188 -17.44 -19.78 -4.87
C SER A 188 -16.87 -19.54 -6.27
N PHE A 189 -15.90 -20.36 -6.67
CA PHE A 189 -15.25 -20.26 -7.98
C PHE A 189 -14.97 -21.64 -8.58
N GLY A 190 -15.30 -21.85 -9.85
CA GLY A 190 -15.02 -23.10 -10.56
C GLY A 190 -15.60 -24.35 -9.89
N GLY A 191 -16.74 -24.21 -9.18
CA GLY A 191 -17.36 -25.31 -8.42
C GLY A 191 -16.68 -25.64 -7.09
N LYS A 192 -15.75 -24.80 -6.61
CA LYS A 192 -15.12 -24.91 -5.30
C LYS A 192 -15.50 -23.72 -4.43
N ASP A 193 -15.66 -23.97 -3.14
CA ASP A 193 -15.89 -22.94 -2.14
C ASP A 193 -14.60 -22.67 -1.35
N TYR A 194 -14.31 -21.39 -1.15
CA TYR A 194 -13.19 -20.88 -0.39
C TYR A 194 -13.71 -19.94 0.70
N ASP A 195 -13.22 -20.12 1.92
CA ASP A 195 -13.39 -19.17 3.01
C ASP A 195 -12.18 -18.24 3.01
N LEU A 196 -12.45 -16.94 2.95
CA LEU A 196 -11.47 -15.91 3.29
C LEU A 196 -11.75 -15.38 4.68
N TYR A 197 -10.71 -15.36 5.51
CA TYR A 197 -10.74 -14.85 6.86
C TYR A 197 -9.59 -13.86 7.06
N ILE A 198 -9.92 -12.65 7.52
CA ILE A 198 -8.92 -11.66 7.93
C ILE A 198 -8.54 -11.99 9.37
N THR A 199 -7.32 -12.48 9.59
CA THR A 199 -6.86 -12.93 10.92
C THR A 199 -6.41 -11.78 11.80
N SER A 200 -5.75 -10.79 11.19
CA SER A 200 -5.18 -9.63 11.87
C SER A 200 -5.15 -8.44 10.91
N LEU A 201 -5.31 -7.25 11.47
CA LEU A 201 -5.13 -6.00 10.75
C LEU A 201 -4.11 -5.15 11.50
N HIS A 202 -3.06 -4.78 10.79
CA HIS A 202 -1.94 -4.01 11.30
C HIS A 202 -2.01 -2.58 10.78
N GLU A 203 -1.20 -1.73 11.41
CA GLU A 203 -1.05 -0.35 10.99
C GLU A 203 -0.61 -0.23 9.52
N GLY A 204 -1.14 0.78 8.81
CA GLY A 204 -0.95 0.94 7.36
C GLY A 204 -1.91 0.11 6.50
N ALA A 205 -3.03 -0.35 7.07
CA ALA A 205 -4.05 -1.18 6.40
C ALA A 205 -3.45 -2.48 5.82
N VAL A 206 -2.53 -3.06 6.57
CA VAL A 206 -1.84 -4.30 6.24
C VAL A 206 -2.60 -5.45 6.89
N ALA A 207 -3.02 -6.42 6.10
CA ALA A 207 -3.84 -7.52 6.60
C ALA A 207 -3.12 -8.86 6.48
N ASP A 208 -3.22 -9.67 7.52
CA ASP A 208 -2.97 -11.11 7.40
C ASP A 208 -4.29 -11.79 7.07
N LEU A 209 -4.23 -12.66 6.06
CA LEU A 209 -5.40 -13.33 5.51
C LEU A 209 -5.16 -14.84 5.51
N SER A 210 -6.19 -15.59 5.82
CA SER A 210 -6.27 -17.02 5.55
C SER A 210 -7.29 -17.23 4.45
N VAL A 211 -6.87 -17.85 3.35
CA VAL A 211 -7.76 -18.27 2.26
C VAL A 211 -7.68 -19.78 2.18
N GLY A 212 -8.77 -20.46 2.45
CA GLY A 212 -8.76 -21.91 2.49
C GLY A 212 -10.07 -22.54 2.08
N ASN A 213 -10.03 -23.84 1.88
CA ASN A 213 -11.23 -24.70 1.87
C ASN A 213 -11.22 -25.57 3.14
N PHE A 214 -12.14 -26.51 3.26
CA PHE A 214 -12.23 -27.40 4.43
C PHE A 214 -10.95 -28.20 4.73
N ASN A 215 -10.04 -28.37 3.76
CA ASN A 215 -8.87 -29.25 3.87
C ASN A 215 -7.52 -28.50 3.80
N GLU A 216 -7.48 -27.30 3.23
CA GLU A 216 -6.24 -26.55 2.98
C GLU A 216 -6.43 -25.06 3.28
N SER A 217 -5.48 -24.44 3.97
CA SER A 217 -5.43 -22.99 4.21
C SER A 217 -4.13 -22.39 3.67
N LEU A 218 -4.27 -21.33 2.88
CA LEU A 218 -3.19 -20.47 2.42
C LEU A 218 -3.17 -19.22 3.27
N ASN A 219 -2.15 -19.10 4.12
CA ASN A 219 -1.94 -17.89 4.90
C ASN A 219 -1.13 -16.88 4.07
N PHE A 220 -1.68 -15.71 3.87
CA PHE A 220 -1.05 -14.54 3.27
C PHE A 220 -0.68 -13.59 4.40
N THR A 221 0.59 -13.29 4.52
CA THR A 221 1.10 -12.37 5.54
C THR A 221 1.27 -11.01 4.89
N SER A 222 0.80 -9.97 5.57
CA SER A 222 1.06 -8.57 5.24
C SER A 222 0.62 -8.08 3.85
N VAL A 223 -0.64 -8.34 3.45
CA VAL A 223 -1.20 -7.79 2.20
C VAL A 223 -1.56 -6.30 2.36
N ARG A 224 -0.81 -5.40 1.71
CA ARG A 224 -1.07 -3.95 1.78
C ARG A 224 -2.13 -3.49 0.78
N VAL A 225 -2.70 -2.32 1.05
CA VAL A 225 -3.56 -1.61 0.10
C VAL A 225 -2.79 -1.28 -1.17
N ASN A 226 -3.42 -1.54 -2.32
CA ASN A 226 -2.90 -1.47 -3.68
C ASN A 226 -1.78 -2.47 -4.00
N GLU A 227 -1.59 -3.49 -3.15
CA GLU A 227 -0.64 -4.57 -3.42
C GLU A 227 -1.35 -5.89 -3.74
N SER A 228 -0.61 -6.74 -4.44
CA SER A 228 -0.99 -8.08 -4.81
C SER A 228 -0.12 -9.09 -4.08
N ALA A 229 -0.71 -10.10 -3.46
CA ALA A 229 0.01 -11.23 -2.90
C ALA A 229 -0.35 -12.52 -3.64
N TYR A 230 0.64 -13.34 -4.00
CA TYR A 230 0.43 -14.60 -4.71
C TYR A 230 0.89 -15.79 -3.88
N LYS A 231 0.04 -16.79 -3.73
CA LYS A 231 0.37 -18.05 -3.05
C LYS A 231 -0.55 -19.16 -3.53
N GLY A 232 0.02 -20.33 -3.80
CA GLY A 232 -0.76 -21.54 -4.13
C GLY A 232 -1.71 -21.39 -5.32
N GLY A 233 -1.34 -20.61 -6.34
CA GLY A 233 -2.21 -20.37 -7.51
C GLY A 233 -3.29 -19.31 -7.31
N VAL A 234 -3.30 -18.63 -6.16
CA VAL A 234 -4.25 -17.56 -5.83
C VAL A 234 -3.51 -16.24 -5.72
N THR A 235 -4.00 -15.23 -6.43
CA THR A 235 -3.58 -13.83 -6.24
C THR A 235 -4.66 -13.12 -5.43
N ILE A 236 -4.26 -12.42 -4.37
CA ILE A 236 -5.13 -11.51 -3.62
C ILE A 236 -4.71 -10.09 -3.93
N ASN A 237 -5.65 -9.27 -4.38
CA ASN A 237 -5.50 -7.84 -4.56
C ASN A 237 -6.28 -7.13 -3.45
N ASN A 238 -5.64 -6.24 -2.71
CA ASN A 238 -6.31 -5.40 -1.71
C ASN A 238 -6.44 -3.98 -2.27
N TYR A 239 -7.66 -3.49 -2.49
CA TYR A 239 -7.92 -2.18 -3.08
C TYR A 239 -8.19 -1.08 -2.05
N GLY A 240 -8.24 -1.42 -0.76
CA GLY A 240 -8.51 -0.45 0.28
C GLY A 240 -9.12 -1.06 1.53
N GLY A 241 -9.19 -0.23 2.56
CA GLY A 241 -9.86 -0.56 3.81
C GLY A 241 -10.70 0.60 4.30
N GLU A 242 -11.77 0.27 5.02
CA GLU A 242 -12.62 1.24 5.70
C GLU A 242 -12.95 0.73 7.11
N ILE A 243 -13.03 1.67 8.05
CA ILE A 243 -13.50 1.43 9.41
C ILE A 243 -14.97 1.80 9.47
N PHE A 244 -15.78 1.00 10.14
CA PHE A 244 -17.16 1.34 10.44
C PHE A 244 -17.53 0.85 11.85
N GLY A 245 -18.63 1.38 12.40
CA GLY A 245 -18.97 1.17 13.80
C GLY A 245 -18.33 2.22 14.69
N GLY A 246 -18.18 1.93 15.98
CA GLY A 246 -17.77 2.92 16.98
C GLY A 246 -18.81 4.03 17.17
N THR A 247 -20.06 3.80 16.77
CA THR A 247 -21.13 4.81 16.83
C THR A 247 -22.29 4.35 17.70
N CYS A 248 -22.91 5.29 18.39
CA CYS A 248 -24.09 5.06 19.20
C CYS A 248 -25.35 5.06 18.34
N LYS A 249 -26.07 3.93 18.30
CA LYS A 249 -27.33 3.77 17.58
C LYS A 249 -28.49 3.60 18.54
N GLU A 250 -29.67 4.07 18.14
CA GLU A 250 -30.93 3.78 18.83
C GLU A 250 -31.30 2.30 18.62
N ASP A 251 -31.93 1.70 19.63
CA ASP A 251 -32.47 0.33 19.60
C ASP A 251 -33.71 0.22 18.69
#